data_AF-A0A699ZC40-F1
#
_entry.id   AF-A0A699ZC40-F1
#
_cell.length_a   1.000
_cell.length_b   1.000
_cell.length_c   1.000
_cell.angle_alpha   90.00
_cell.angle_beta   90.00
_cell.angle_gamma   90.00
#
_symmetry.space_group_name_H-M   'P 1'
#
loop_
_entity.id
_entity.type
_entity.pdbx_description
1 polymer ?
#
loop_
_entity_poly.entity_id
_entity_poly.type
_entity_poly.pdbx_seq_one_letter_code
_entity_poly.pdbx_strand_id
1 'polypeptide(L)'
;MASPIPTALGLRKASQAPAGPANVKKLVIKPLKSKPELPANFEEETWSKLRQAVQAINAKQPVSCSLEELYAAVQDMCMHKMADKLYQRLQQVGSLKSPMCWP
;
A
#
# COMPACT_ATOMS: atom_id res chain seq x y z
N MET A 1 42.28 -44.85 60.80
CA MET A 1 40.94 -45.38 60.48
C MET A 1 40.33 -44.49 59.40
N ALA A 2 40.58 -44.88 58.15
CA ALA A 2 40.12 -44.17 56.96
C ALA A 2 38.68 -44.61 56.62
N SER A 3 37.84 -43.66 56.28
CA SER A 3 36.49 -43.88 55.75
C SER A 3 36.08 -42.70 54.85
N PRO A 4 35.18 -42.94 53.88
CA PRO A 4 35.52 -42.81 52.46
C PRO A 4 35.03 -41.53 51.77
N ILE A 5 35.61 -41.26 50.59
CA ILE A 5 35.27 -40.18 49.65
C ILE A 5 33.99 -40.54 48.87
N PRO A 6 32.96 -39.66 48.83
CA PRO A 6 31.93 -39.73 47.81
C PRO A 6 32.26 -38.79 46.63
N THR A 7 32.49 -39.41 45.47
CA THR A 7 32.50 -38.78 44.14
C THR A 7 31.07 -38.41 43.76
N ALA A 8 30.73 -37.12 43.75
CA ALA A 8 29.45 -36.64 43.22
C ALA A 8 29.60 -36.21 41.75
N LEU A 9 29.10 -37.06 40.84
CA LEU A 9 28.70 -36.67 39.49
C LEU A 9 27.57 -35.63 39.59
N GLY A 10 27.76 -34.45 39.00
CA GLY A 10 26.81 -33.33 39.10
C GLY A 10 26.79 -32.45 37.86
N LEU A 11 26.16 -32.98 36.81
CA LEU A 11 25.57 -32.33 35.63
C LEU A 11 25.23 -30.83 35.79
N ARG A 12 25.72 -29.97 34.89
CA ARG A 12 24.86 -28.97 34.23
C ARG A 12 25.45 -28.53 32.89
N LYS A 13 24.84 -29.05 31.83
CA LYS A 13 25.02 -28.66 30.44
C LYS A 13 24.44 -27.26 30.27
N ALA A 14 25.29 -26.28 29.98
CA ALA A 14 24.88 -25.00 29.43
C ALA A 14 24.53 -25.21 27.96
N SER A 15 23.25 -25.10 27.62
CA SER A 15 22.80 -24.22 26.54
C SER A 15 21.28 -24.31 26.40
N GLN A 16 20.70 -23.12 26.44
CA GLN A 16 19.31 -22.73 26.32
C GLN A 16 18.48 -23.58 25.33
N ALA A 17 17.26 -23.90 25.75
CA ALA A 17 16.23 -24.58 24.97
C ALA A 17 15.86 -23.86 23.66
N PRO A 18 15.36 -24.58 22.63
CA PRO A 18 14.61 -23.97 21.55
C PRO A 18 13.35 -23.32 22.13
N ALA A 19 13.27 -22.00 22.01
CA ALA A 19 12.07 -21.24 22.37
C ALA A 19 10.87 -21.84 21.62
N GLY A 20 9.85 -22.23 22.39
CA GLY A 20 8.60 -22.79 21.87
C GLY A 20 7.86 -21.84 20.93
N PRO A 21 6.72 -22.29 20.35
CA PRO A 21 5.97 -21.51 19.38
C PRO A 21 5.55 -20.18 20.01
N ALA A 22 6.08 -19.08 19.47
CA ALA A 22 5.68 -17.74 19.86
C ALA A 22 4.16 -17.64 19.70
N ASN A 23 3.47 -17.44 20.82
CA ASN A 23 2.04 -17.18 20.86
C ASN A 23 1.80 -15.81 20.21
N VAL A 24 1.64 -15.82 18.89
CA VAL A 24 1.17 -14.67 18.11
C VAL A 24 -0.25 -14.36 18.55
N LYS A 25 -0.37 -13.42 19.50
CA LYS A 25 -1.64 -12.86 19.96
C LYS A 25 -2.29 -12.15 18.77
N LYS A 26 -3.13 -12.87 18.04
CA LYS A 26 -3.87 -12.40 16.87
C LYS A 26 -4.75 -11.23 17.31
N LEU A 27 -4.39 -10.02 16.87
CA LEU A 27 -5.18 -8.82 17.12
C LEU A 27 -6.50 -8.94 16.35
N VAL A 28 -7.60 -9.14 17.07
CA VAL A 28 -8.94 -9.15 16.51
C VAL A 28 -9.43 -7.70 16.49
N ILE A 29 -9.38 -7.07 15.31
CA ILE A 29 -10.00 -5.76 15.10
C ILE A 29 -11.51 -5.98 15.17
N LYS A 30 -12.17 -5.46 16.22
CA LYS A 30 -13.63 -5.43 16.32
C LYS A 30 -14.18 -4.70 15.08
N PRO A 31 -15.14 -5.27 14.34
CA PRO A 31 -15.63 -4.65 13.12
C PRO A 31 -16.23 -3.27 13.43
N LEU A 32 -15.66 -2.23 12.81
CA LEU A 32 -16.31 -0.93 12.67
C LEU A 32 -17.66 -1.20 11.96
N LYS A 33 -18.76 -0.76 12.58
CA LYS A 33 -20.14 -1.09 12.17
C LYS A 33 -20.51 -0.64 10.75
N SER A 34 -19.65 0.13 10.09
CA SER A 34 -19.87 0.60 8.72
C SER A 34 -18.51 0.72 8.04
N LYS A 35 -18.39 0.12 6.86
CA LYS A 35 -17.30 0.43 5.94
C LYS A 35 -17.46 1.93 5.63
N PRO A 36 -16.45 2.79 5.82
CA PRO A 36 -16.51 4.12 5.25
C PRO A 36 -16.61 3.92 3.74
N GLU A 37 -17.82 4.11 3.21
CA GLU A 37 -18.06 4.06 1.78
C GLU A 37 -17.46 5.32 1.20
N LEU A 38 -16.72 5.16 0.10
CA LEU A 38 -16.26 6.33 -0.63
C LEU A 38 -17.48 7.13 -1.09
N PRO A 39 -17.51 8.46 -0.86
CA PRO A 39 -18.57 9.29 -1.41
C PRO A 39 -18.56 9.17 -2.94
N ALA A 40 -19.74 9.10 -3.55
CA ALA A 40 -19.87 8.90 -5.00
C ALA A 40 -19.12 9.95 -5.84
N ASN A 41 -18.96 11.16 -5.29
CA ASN A 41 -18.27 12.28 -5.92
C ASN A 41 -16.74 12.09 -6.00
N PHE A 42 -16.18 11.12 -5.27
CA PHE A 42 -14.75 10.84 -5.27
C PHE A 42 -14.22 10.49 -6.66
N GLU A 43 -14.95 9.68 -7.44
CA GLU A 43 -14.53 9.29 -8.78
C GLU A 43 -14.37 10.52 -9.69
N GLU A 44 -15.36 11.43 -9.66
CA GLU A 44 -15.39 12.60 -10.52
C GLU A 44 -14.37 13.66 -10.11
N GLU A 45 -14.23 13.95 -8.81
CA GLU A 45 -13.23 14.89 -8.31
C GLU A 45 -11.80 14.42 -8.59
N THR A 46 -11.53 13.14 -8.32
CA THR A 46 -10.21 12.52 -8.54
C THR A 46 -9.87 12.51 -10.02
N TRP A 47 -10.83 12.15 -10.87
CA TRP A 47 -10.66 12.20 -12.32
C TRP A 47 -10.48 13.63 -12.84
N SER A 48 -11.22 14.61 -12.31
CA SER A 48 -11.11 16.01 -12.72
C SER A 48 -9.70 16.56 -12.49
N LYS A 49 -9.13 16.31 -11.30
CA LYS A 49 -7.74 16.69 -10.97
C LYS A 49 -6.73 16.02 -11.90
N LEU A 50 -6.87 14.70 -12.13
CA LEU A 50 -5.99 13.96 -13.02
C LEU A 50 -6.08 14.48 -14.46
N ARG A 51 -7.29 14.72 -14.97
CA ARG A 51 -7.53 15.27 -16.31
C ARG A 51 -6.91 16.65 -16.44
N GLN A 52 -7.07 17.51 -15.45
CA GLN A 52 -6.49 18.85 -15.44
C GLN A 52 -4.96 18.79 -15.46
N ALA A 53 -4.36 17.89 -14.68
CA ALA A 53 -2.91 17.66 -14.70
C ALA A 53 -2.42 17.17 -16.07
N VAL A 54 -3.08 16.17 -16.66
CA VAL A 54 -2.76 15.66 -18.00
C VAL A 54 -2.91 16.74 -19.07
N GLN A 55 -3.96 17.56 -18.99
CA GLN A 55 -4.16 18.68 -19.90
C GLN A 55 -3.09 19.76 -19.77
N ALA A 56 -2.71 20.12 -18.54
CA ALA A 56 -1.65 21.09 -18.30
C ALA A 56 -0.29 20.59 -18.81
N ILE A 57 0.05 19.31 -18.57
CA ILE A 57 1.25 18.66 -19.15
C ILE A 57 1.21 18.73 -20.68
N ASN A 58 0.08 18.35 -21.30
CA ASN A 58 -0.12 18.41 -22.75
C ASN A 58 -0.13 19.83 -23.33
N ALA A 59 -0.42 20.84 -22.51
CA ALA A 59 -0.35 22.25 -22.86
C ALA A 59 1.01 22.87 -22.56
N LYS A 60 1.98 22.09 -22.06
CA LYS A 60 3.29 22.55 -21.55
C LYS A 60 3.14 23.67 -20.51
N GLN A 61 2.05 23.63 -19.75
CA GLN A 61 1.77 24.56 -18.66
C GLN A 61 2.25 23.97 -17.33
N PRO A 62 2.68 24.82 -16.39
CA PRO A 62 3.04 24.37 -15.05
C PRO A 62 1.80 23.78 -14.36
N VAL A 63 1.92 22.52 -13.92
CA VAL A 63 0.94 21.88 -13.06
C VAL A 63 1.16 22.35 -11.63
N SER A 64 0.13 22.93 -11.01
CA SER A 64 0.15 23.31 -9.59
C SER A 64 -0.21 22.15 -8.66
N CYS A 65 -0.44 20.94 -9.20
CA CYS A 65 -0.79 19.75 -8.42
C CYS A 65 0.48 18.94 -8.09
N SER A 66 0.55 18.39 -6.88
CA SER A 66 1.69 17.56 -6.48
C SER A 66 1.67 16.21 -7.21
N LEU A 67 2.83 15.69 -7.62
CA LEU A 67 2.95 14.38 -8.25
C LEU A 67 2.50 13.24 -7.31
N GLU A 68 2.78 13.37 -6.00
CA GLU A 68 2.31 12.41 -5.00
C GLU A 68 0.78 12.35 -4.92
N GLU A 69 0.11 13.49 -4.95
CA GLU A 69 -1.36 13.55 -4.92
C GLU A 69 -1.96 12.87 -6.15
N LEU A 70 -1.34 13.06 -7.34
CA LEU A 70 -1.75 12.39 -8.57
C LEU A 70 -1.55 10.87 -8.48
N TYR A 71 -0.44 10.43 -7.91
CA TYR A 71 -0.17 9.00 -7.77
C TYR A 71 -1.12 8.33 -6.77
N ALA A 72 -1.35 8.96 -5.63
CA ALA A 72 -2.32 8.50 -4.63
C ALA A 72 -3.74 8.41 -5.22
N ALA A 73 -4.18 9.46 -5.91
CA ALA A 73 -5.46 9.52 -6.61
C ALA A 73 -5.67 8.34 -7.58
N VAL A 74 -4.67 8.04 -8.41
CA VAL A 74 -4.72 6.91 -9.36
C VAL A 74 -4.73 5.58 -8.62
N GLN A 75 -3.94 5.46 -7.55
CA GLN A 75 -3.89 4.27 -6.72
C GLN A 75 -5.26 3.97 -6.09
N ASP A 76 -5.92 4.97 -5.51
CA ASP A 76 -7.26 4.83 -4.94
C ASP A 76 -8.27 4.42 -6.01
N MET A 77 -8.28 5.06 -7.18
CA MET A 77 -9.15 4.64 -8.29
C MET A 77 -8.92 3.18 -8.72
N CYS A 78 -7.66 2.73 -8.72
CA CYS A 78 -7.31 1.35 -9.05
C CYS A 78 -7.79 0.36 -7.96
N MET A 79 -7.60 0.70 -6.68
CA MET A 79 -8.08 -0.09 -5.53
C MET A 79 -9.60 -0.28 -5.53
N HIS A 80 -10.33 0.72 -6.02
CA HIS A 80 -11.79 0.69 -6.12
C HIS A 80 -12.33 0.05 -7.42
N LYS A 81 -11.50 -0.69 -8.16
CA LYS A 81 -11.86 -1.37 -9.43
C LYS A 81 -12.33 -0.41 -10.54
N MET A 82 -11.93 0.85 -10.50
CA MET A 82 -12.25 1.85 -11.53
C MET A 82 -11.13 2.02 -12.57
N ALA A 83 -10.13 1.13 -12.56
CA ALA A 83 -8.98 1.19 -13.45
C ALA A 83 -9.36 1.12 -14.94
N ASP A 84 -10.37 0.32 -15.29
CA ASP A 84 -10.82 0.17 -16.69
C ASP A 84 -11.40 1.48 -17.24
N LYS A 85 -12.34 2.09 -16.49
CA LYS A 85 -12.88 3.41 -16.80
C LYS A 85 -11.79 4.47 -16.87
N LEU A 86 -10.84 4.44 -15.93
CA LEU A 86 -9.72 5.37 -15.89
C LEU A 86 -8.89 5.28 -17.18
N TYR A 87 -8.56 4.06 -17.60
CA TYR A 87 -7.80 3.82 -18.82
C TYR A 87 -8.54 4.30 -20.08
N GLN A 88 -9.83 3.99 -20.20
CA GLN A 88 -10.66 4.48 -21.31
C GLN A 88 -10.69 6.01 -21.37
N ARG A 89 -10.86 6.67 -20.21
CA ARG A 89 -10.88 8.14 -20.14
C ARG A 89 -9.50 8.74 -20.47
N LEU A 90 -8.41 8.14 -20.02
CA LEU A 90 -7.05 8.56 -20.38
C LEU A 90 -6.78 8.40 -21.88
N GLN A 91 -7.21 7.28 -22.47
CA GLN A 91 -7.14 7.08 -23.92
C GLN A 91 -7.93 8.14 -24.68
N GLN A 92 -9.13 8.51 -24.23
CA GLN A 92 -9.91 9.59 -24.86
C GLN A 92 -9.17 10.94 -24.78
N VAL A 93 -8.62 11.29 -23.61
CA VAL A 93 -7.87 12.55 -23.43
C VAL A 93 -6.58 12.56 -24.26
N GLY A 94 -5.91 11.42 -24.41
CA GLY A 94 -4.71 11.29 -25.24
C GLY A 94 -5.00 11.23 -26.75
N SER A 95 -6.12 10.60 -27.15
CA SER A 95 -6.46 10.37 -28.55
C SER A 95 -7.12 11.59 -29.22
N LEU A 96 -7.72 12.49 -28.44
CA LEU A 96 -8.27 13.77 -28.94
C LEU A 96 -7.20 14.78 -29.39
N LYS A 97 -5.91 14.50 -29.19
CA LYS A 97 -4.81 15.30 -29.74
C LYS A 97 -4.01 14.44 -30.73
N SER A 98 -4.48 14.46 -31.97
CA SER A 98 -3.86 13.86 -33.15
C SER A 98 -2.40 14.34 -33.38
N PRO A 99 -1.71 13.76 -34.38
CA PRO A 99 -0.34 13.24 -34.30
C PRO A 99 0.69 14.36 -34.21
N MET A 100 1.07 14.77 -33.00
CA MET A 100 2.30 15.55 -32.85
C MET A 100 3.39 14.61 -32.41
N CYS A 101 4.29 14.33 -33.37
CA CYS A 101 5.69 13.99 -33.12
C CYS A 101 6.16 14.62 -31.82
N TRP A 102 6.26 13.79 -30.80
CA TRP A 102 7.12 14.08 -29.67
C TRP A 102 8.53 13.62 -30.11
N PRO A 103 9.53 14.50 -30.17
CA PRO A 103 10.91 14.14 -30.52
C PRO A 103 11.56 13.25 -29.46
#